data_AF-A0A7G6ACC6-F1
#
_entry.id   AF-A0A7G6ACC6-F1
#
_cell.length_a   1.000
_cell.length_b   1.000
_cell.length_c   1.000
_cell.angle_alpha   90.00
_cell.angle_beta   90.00
_cell.angle_gamma   90.00
#
_symmetry.space_group_name_H-M   'P 1'
#
loop_
_entity.id
_entity.type
_entity.pdbx_description
1 polymer ?
#
loop_
_entity_poly.entity_id
_entity_poly.type
_entity_poly.pdbx_seq_one_letter_code
_entity_poly.pdbx_strand_id
1 'polypeptide(L)'
;MLSAWLHFFDSVPAATRERIAQALAGARVATVSVADRSAPYGLAVLTEVDGAALAQLRLLSAQSTVLAIAAGPDAPATSDSWALLGAGAADVLCWPDGAMQVEQVTARLTRWAAVRKLVDTPPCVPPWSAPARHGARWCAMWSRSPPSPIRRYSSPLMMVNDVHNKIQKN
;
A
#
# COMPACT_ATOMS: atom_id res chain seq x y z
N MET A 1 -11.41 -9.37 -15.31
CA MET A 1 -12.28 -8.93 -14.20
C MET A 1 -11.44 -8.94 -12.94
N LEU A 2 -11.49 -7.88 -12.11
CA LEU A 2 -10.75 -7.83 -10.85
C LEU A 2 -11.55 -8.60 -9.79
N SER A 3 -10.85 -9.37 -8.97
CA SER A 3 -11.44 -10.10 -7.85
C SER A 3 -10.71 -9.74 -6.56
N ALA A 4 -11.49 -9.51 -5.51
CA ALA A 4 -10.97 -9.27 -4.17
C ALA A 4 -11.90 -9.95 -3.15
N TRP A 5 -11.35 -10.45 -2.05
CA TRP A 5 -12.22 -10.80 -0.93
C TRP A 5 -12.69 -9.52 -0.23
N LEU A 6 -13.88 -9.57 0.40
CA LEU A 6 -14.46 -8.45 1.13
C LEU A 6 -14.67 -8.84 2.60
N HIS A 7 -14.16 -8.01 3.49
CA HIS A 7 -14.33 -8.14 4.93
C HIS A 7 -14.88 -6.84 5.53
N PHE A 8 -15.98 -6.98 6.28
CA PHE A 8 -16.54 -5.90 7.09
C PHE A 8 -16.22 -6.17 8.55
N PHE A 9 -15.64 -5.19 9.22
CA PHE A 9 -15.49 -5.23 10.67
C PHE A 9 -16.84 -5.03 11.36
N ASP A 10 -16.93 -5.47 12.61
CA ASP A 10 -18.17 -5.42 13.39
C ASP A 10 -18.71 -4.00 13.54
N SER A 11 -17.82 -3.00 13.56
CA SER A 11 -18.15 -1.58 13.63
C SER A 11 -18.96 -1.06 12.44
N VAL A 12 -18.95 -1.75 11.28
CA VAL A 12 -19.66 -1.30 10.09
C VAL A 12 -21.16 -1.64 10.16
N PRO A 13 -22.08 -0.66 10.07
CA PRO A 13 -23.52 -0.93 10.07
C PRO A 13 -23.99 -1.71 8.84
N ALA A 14 -24.98 -2.60 9.00
CA ALA A 14 -25.49 -3.47 7.93
C ALA A 14 -25.89 -2.70 6.66
N ALA A 15 -26.57 -1.55 6.80
CA ALA A 15 -26.97 -0.70 5.67
C ALA A 15 -25.75 -0.19 4.87
N THR A 16 -24.64 0.15 5.56
CA THR A 16 -23.39 0.55 4.91
C THR A 16 -22.73 -0.65 4.21
N ARG A 17 -22.75 -1.83 4.83
CA ARG A 17 -22.22 -3.06 4.21
C ARG A 17 -22.92 -3.36 2.88
N GLU A 18 -24.25 -3.33 2.89
CA GLU A 18 -25.06 -3.59 1.69
C GLU A 18 -24.79 -2.55 0.60
N ARG A 19 -24.76 -1.26 0.96
CA ARG A 19 -24.50 -0.18 0.00
C ARG A 19 -23.13 -0.32 -0.67
N ILE A 20 -22.09 -0.66 0.10
CA ILE A 20 -20.73 -0.89 -0.42
C ILE A 20 -20.71 -2.12 -1.33
N ALA A 21 -21.33 -3.22 -0.91
CA ALA A 21 -21.37 -4.44 -1.72
C ALA A 21 -22.07 -4.21 -3.07
N GLN A 22 -23.20 -3.49 -3.07
CA GLN A 22 -23.93 -3.11 -4.29
C GLN A 22 -23.07 -2.20 -5.19
N ALA A 23 -22.39 -1.21 -4.61
CA ALA A 23 -21.56 -0.29 -5.38
C ALA A 23 -20.34 -1.00 -6.01
N LEU A 24 -19.69 -1.91 -5.29
CA LEU A 24 -18.60 -2.75 -5.82
C LEU A 24 -19.08 -3.68 -6.96
N ALA A 25 -20.25 -4.29 -6.81
CA ALA A 25 -20.86 -5.10 -7.87
C ALA A 25 -21.18 -4.26 -9.12
N GLY A 26 -21.73 -3.05 -8.96
CA GLY A 26 -21.98 -2.12 -10.05
C GLY A 26 -20.70 -1.71 -10.80
N ALA A 27 -19.58 -1.60 -10.09
CA ALA A 27 -18.26 -1.33 -10.66
C ALA A 27 -17.53 -2.57 -11.20
N ARG A 28 -18.19 -3.74 -11.23
CA ARG A 28 -17.64 -5.03 -11.72
C ARG A 28 -16.41 -5.51 -10.95
N VAL A 29 -16.34 -5.21 -9.66
CA VAL A 29 -15.38 -5.84 -8.73
C VAL A 29 -16.03 -7.10 -8.18
N ALA A 30 -15.51 -8.27 -8.57
CA ALA A 30 -16.02 -9.54 -8.06
C ALA A 30 -15.57 -9.71 -6.60
N THR A 31 -16.54 -9.67 -5.68
CA THR A 31 -16.28 -9.85 -4.26
C THR A 31 -16.56 -11.30 -3.85
N VAL A 32 -15.60 -11.90 -3.15
CA VAL A 32 -15.74 -13.23 -2.54
C VAL A 32 -15.68 -13.11 -1.02
N SER A 33 -16.16 -14.14 -0.31
CA SER A 33 -16.05 -14.20 1.14
C SER A 33 -14.58 -14.23 1.57
N VAL A 34 -14.26 -13.62 2.71
CA VAL A 34 -12.91 -13.67 3.30
C VAL A 34 -12.43 -15.11 3.63
N ALA A 35 -13.38 -16.05 3.79
CA ALA A 35 -13.06 -17.46 3.94
C ALA A 35 -12.48 -18.07 2.66
N ASP A 36 -12.87 -17.52 1.50
CA ASP A 36 -12.33 -17.87 0.19
C ASP A 36 -11.12 -16.98 -0.13
N ARG A 37 -9.98 -17.34 0.46
CA ARG A 37 -8.70 -16.63 0.29
C ARG A 37 -8.03 -16.87 -1.07
N SER A 38 -8.76 -17.34 -2.07
CA SER A 38 -8.25 -17.54 -3.43
C SER A 38 -7.95 -16.22 -4.14
N ALA A 39 -8.60 -15.12 -3.74
CA ALA A 39 -8.36 -13.79 -4.29
C ALA A 39 -7.08 -13.17 -3.68
N PRO A 40 -6.17 -12.63 -4.52
CA PRO A 40 -4.91 -12.07 -4.05
C PRO A 40 -5.03 -10.65 -3.46
N TYR A 41 -6.20 -10.04 -3.61
CA TYR A 41 -6.49 -8.70 -3.12
C TYR A 41 -7.59 -8.78 -2.08
N GLY A 42 -7.52 -7.87 -1.10
CA GLY A 42 -8.51 -7.77 -0.02
C GLY A 42 -9.07 -6.37 0.13
N LEU A 43 -10.36 -6.29 0.47
CA LEU A 43 -11.03 -5.06 0.87
C LEU A 43 -11.44 -5.20 2.34
N ALA A 44 -10.88 -4.35 3.19
CA ALA A 44 -11.14 -4.31 4.62
C ALA A 44 -11.88 -3.02 4.98
N VAL A 45 -13.17 -3.12 5.33
CA VAL A 45 -14.04 -1.96 5.56
C VAL A 45 -14.33 -1.81 7.05
N LEU A 46 -14.04 -0.63 7.59
CA LEU A 46 -14.21 -0.29 9.01
C LEU A 46 -14.75 1.14 9.17
N THR A 47 -15.48 1.41 10.26
CA THR A 47 -15.91 2.77 10.63
C THR A 47 -15.04 3.38 11.73
N GLU A 48 -14.39 2.53 12.52
CA GLU A 48 -13.55 2.91 13.65
C GLU A 48 -12.21 2.19 13.57
N VAL A 49 -11.12 2.91 13.91
CA VAL A 49 -9.76 2.35 13.96
C VAL A 49 -9.39 2.13 15.42
N ASP A 50 -9.47 0.88 15.87
CA ASP A 50 -9.08 0.48 17.21
C ASP A 50 -8.05 -0.66 17.20
N GLY A 51 -7.58 -1.05 18.38
CA GLY A 51 -6.57 -2.11 18.51
C GLY A 51 -7.02 -3.46 17.95
N ALA A 52 -8.31 -3.80 18.05
CA ALA A 52 -8.87 -5.04 17.55
C ALA A 52 -8.91 -5.05 16.01
N ALA A 53 -9.40 -3.97 15.41
CA ALA A 53 -9.42 -3.77 13.96
C ALA A 53 -8.01 -3.86 13.37
N LEU A 54 -7.03 -3.22 14.00
CA LEU A 54 -5.63 -3.28 13.58
C LEU A 54 -5.04 -4.69 13.72
N ALA A 55 -5.33 -5.41 14.80
CA ALA A 55 -4.85 -6.78 14.99
C ALA A 55 -5.42 -7.73 13.93
N GLN A 56 -6.71 -7.63 13.64
CA GLN A 56 -7.36 -8.45 12.62
C GLN A 56 -6.92 -8.05 11.20
N LEU A 57 -6.71 -6.76 10.92
CA LEU A 57 -6.14 -6.30 9.65
C LEU A 57 -4.75 -6.91 9.38
N ARG A 58 -3.90 -7.04 10.41
CA ARG A 58 -2.60 -7.73 10.29
C ARG A 58 -2.74 -9.19 9.87
N LEU A 59 -3.75 -9.90 10.38
CA LEU A 59 -4.02 -11.29 10.01
C LEU A 59 -4.54 -11.41 8.57
N LEU A 60 -5.29 -10.41 8.10
CA LEU A 60 -5.82 -10.37 6.73
C LEU A 60 -4.72 -10.02 5.71
N SER A 61 -3.84 -9.08 6.05
CA SER A 61 -2.76 -8.63 5.17
C SER A 61 -1.61 -9.63 5.01
N ALA A 62 -1.49 -10.62 5.92
CA ALA A 62 -0.44 -11.64 5.86
C ALA A 62 -0.44 -12.48 4.57
N GLN A 63 -1.56 -12.57 3.85
CA GLN A 63 -1.71 -13.44 2.67
C GLN A 63 -2.19 -12.70 1.42
N SER A 64 -2.43 -11.39 1.50
CA SER A 64 -3.02 -10.64 0.38
C SER A 64 -2.68 -9.15 0.48
N THR A 65 -2.72 -8.47 -0.67
CA THR A 65 -2.58 -7.02 -0.71
C THR A 65 -3.93 -6.39 -0.34
N VAL A 66 -3.99 -5.73 0.81
CA VAL A 66 -5.26 -5.24 1.38
C VAL A 66 -5.43 -3.73 1.19
N LEU A 67 -6.60 -3.33 0.71
CA LEU A 67 -7.09 -1.96 0.73
C LEU A 67 -7.96 -1.76 1.96
N ALA A 68 -7.54 -0.88 2.87
CA ALA A 68 -8.39 -0.47 3.98
C ALA A 68 -9.33 0.65 3.53
N ILE A 69 -10.59 0.59 3.92
CA ILE A 69 -11.62 1.57 3.60
C ILE A 69 -12.22 2.04 4.93
N ALA A 70 -11.88 3.27 5.32
CA ALA A 70 -12.50 3.95 6.45
C ALA A 70 -13.82 4.58 5.99
N ALA A 71 -14.94 3.94 6.33
CA ALA A 71 -16.30 4.33 5.94
C ALA A 71 -17.10 4.92 7.12
N GLY A 72 -16.39 5.53 8.09
CA GLY A 72 -16.99 6.25 9.21
C GLY A 72 -17.62 7.58 8.77
N PRO A 73 -18.35 8.25 9.67
CA PRO A 73 -18.90 9.58 9.39
C PRO A 73 -17.79 10.59 9.11
N ASP A 74 -16.75 10.58 9.95
CA ASP A 74 -15.60 11.46 9.83
C ASP A 74 -14.47 10.84 9.01
N ALA A 75 -13.64 11.70 8.42
CA ALA A 75 -12.36 11.26 7.87
C ALA A 75 -11.47 10.76 9.03
N PRO A 76 -10.77 9.62 8.86
CA PRO A 76 -9.89 9.10 9.89
C PRO A 76 -8.79 10.14 10.19
N ALA A 77 -8.38 10.22 11.46
CA ALA A 77 -7.24 11.05 11.82
C ALA A 77 -5.99 10.57 11.04
N THR A 78 -5.03 11.48 10.85
CA THR A 78 -3.76 11.12 10.19
C THR A 78 -3.06 9.96 10.90
N SER A 79 -3.09 9.93 12.24
CA SER A 79 -2.56 8.83 13.05
C SER A 79 -3.20 7.49 12.70
N ASP A 80 -4.51 7.48 12.47
CA ASP A 80 -5.28 6.26 12.23
C ASP A 80 -5.01 5.71 10.84
N SER A 81 -4.89 6.62 9.86
CA SER A 81 -4.44 6.26 8.50
C SER A 81 -3.05 5.60 8.53
N TRP A 82 -2.12 6.16 9.31
CA TRP A 82 -0.81 5.55 9.51
C TRP A 82 -0.86 4.23 10.27
N ALA A 83 -1.75 4.10 11.26
CA ALA A 83 -1.93 2.87 12.00
C ALA A 83 -2.43 1.74 11.09
N LEU A 84 -3.39 2.02 10.20
CA LEU A 84 -3.89 1.07 9.20
C LEU A 84 -2.78 0.62 8.23
N LEU A 85 -1.97 1.56 7.73
CA LEU A 85 -0.81 1.24 6.90
C LEU A 85 0.21 0.39 7.68
N GLY A 86 0.51 0.77 8.92
CA GLY A 86 1.40 0.01 9.81
C GLY A 86 0.87 -1.37 10.21
N ALA A 87 -0.44 -1.59 10.12
CA ALA A 87 -1.09 -2.90 10.29
C ALA A 87 -1.09 -3.74 8.99
N GLY A 88 -0.51 -3.24 7.90
CA GLY A 88 -0.31 -3.97 6.66
C GLY A 88 -1.33 -3.68 5.56
N ALA A 89 -2.18 -2.65 5.70
CA ALA A 89 -2.88 -2.11 4.55
C ALA A 89 -1.86 -1.59 3.53
N ALA A 90 -2.04 -1.93 2.27
CA ALA A 90 -1.20 -1.44 1.18
C ALA A 90 -1.59 -0.03 0.72
N ASP A 91 -2.83 0.37 0.97
CA ASP A 91 -3.38 1.69 0.70
C ASP A 91 -4.64 1.89 1.57
N VAL A 92 -5.05 3.14 1.78
CA VAL A 92 -6.19 3.53 2.62
C VAL A 92 -7.09 4.48 1.84
N LEU A 93 -8.38 4.18 1.79
CA LEU A 93 -9.41 5.10 1.29
C LEU A 93 -10.28 5.61 2.43
N CYS A 94 -10.68 6.88 2.33
CA CYS A 94 -11.56 7.53 3.28
C CYS A 94 -12.86 7.87 2.58
N TRP A 95 -13.98 7.33 3.05
CA TRP A 95 -15.33 7.57 2.57
C TRP A 95 -16.19 8.18 3.68
N PRO A 96 -15.95 9.45 4.06
CA PRO A 96 -16.75 10.14 5.06
C PRO A 96 -18.20 10.27 4.58
N ASP A 97 -19.15 10.19 5.52
CA ASP A 97 -20.59 10.40 5.29
C ASP A 97 -21.19 9.69 4.06
N GLY A 98 -20.69 8.48 3.75
CA GLY A 98 -21.21 7.71 2.62
C GLY A 98 -20.84 8.27 1.24
N ALA A 99 -19.86 9.19 1.16
CA ALA A 99 -19.25 9.67 -0.08
C ALA A 99 -18.36 8.58 -0.73
N MET A 100 -18.98 7.44 -1.04
CA MET A 100 -18.32 6.28 -1.62
C MET A 100 -17.87 6.58 -3.03
N GLN A 101 -16.56 6.42 -3.28
CA GLN A 101 -15.94 6.62 -4.59
C GLN A 101 -15.35 5.29 -5.05
N VAL A 102 -16.20 4.40 -5.57
CA VAL A 102 -15.80 3.02 -5.93
C VAL A 102 -14.75 3.00 -7.05
N GLU A 103 -14.72 4.02 -7.89
CA GLU A 103 -13.69 4.22 -8.92
C GLU A 103 -12.28 4.23 -8.31
N GLN A 104 -12.13 4.74 -7.08
CA GLN A 104 -10.86 4.69 -6.35
C GLN A 104 -10.46 3.25 -6.01
N VAL A 105 -11.40 2.39 -5.61
CA VAL A 105 -11.13 0.96 -5.36
C VAL A 105 -10.66 0.30 -6.66
N THR A 106 -11.39 0.48 -7.74
CA THR A 106 -11.06 -0.10 -9.05
C THR A 106 -9.69 0.37 -9.54
N ALA A 107 -9.37 1.66 -9.39
CA ALA A 107 -8.08 2.21 -9.76
C ALA A 107 -6.92 1.59 -8.97
N ARG A 108 -7.10 1.36 -7.66
CA ARG A 108 -6.07 0.78 -6.78
C ARG A 108 -5.83 -0.69 -7.10
N LEU A 109 -6.90 -1.46 -7.23
CA LEU A 109 -6.84 -2.86 -7.63
C LEU A 109 -6.21 -3.02 -9.03
N THR A 110 -6.56 -2.16 -9.99
CA THR A 110 -5.94 -2.15 -11.32
C THR A 110 -4.45 -1.87 -11.26
N ARG A 111 -4.05 -0.85 -10.48
CA ARG A 111 -2.64 -0.51 -10.27
C ARG A 111 -1.86 -1.69 -9.69
N TRP A 112 -2.39 -2.34 -8.65
CA TRP A 112 -1.75 -3.50 -8.05
C TRP A 112 -1.66 -4.70 -8.99
N ALA A 113 -2.70 -4.97 -9.77
CA ALA A 113 -2.67 -6.01 -10.79
C ALA A 113 -1.61 -5.74 -11.87
N ALA A 114 -1.47 -4.49 -12.31
CA ALA A 114 -0.44 -4.09 -13.25
C ALA A 114 0.97 -4.27 -12.66
N VAL A 115 1.17 -3.83 -11.40
CA VAL A 115 2.46 -4.01 -10.69
C VAL A 115 2.80 -5.49 -10.56
N ARG A 116 1.86 -6.33 -10.11
CA ARG A 116 2.09 -7.76 -9.96
C ARG A 116 2.48 -8.41 -11.29
N LYS A 117 1.78 -8.08 -12.38
CA LYS A 117 2.12 -8.56 -13.72
C LYS A 117 3.55 -8.19 -14.12
N LEU A 118 4.03 -7.00 -13.75
CA LEU A 118 5.40 -6.57 -14.01
C LEU A 118 6.43 -7.35 -13.17
N VAL A 119 6.12 -7.67 -11.91
CA VAL A 119 6.99 -8.48 -11.05
C VAL A 119 7.08 -9.93 -11.55
N ASP A 120 5.99 -10.47 -12.09
CA ASP A 120 5.93 -11.84 -12.61
C ASP A 120 6.57 -11.97 -14.02
N THR A 121 6.90 -10.86 -14.68
CA THR A 121 7.66 -10.90 -15.94
C THR A 121 9.10 -11.35 -15.68
N PRO A 122 9.72 -12.14 -16.59
CA PRO A 122 11.13 -12.48 -16.46
C PRO A 122 11.96 -11.21 -16.30
N PRO A 123 13.01 -11.23 -15.46
CA PRO A 123 13.89 -10.08 -15.33
C PRO A 123 14.34 -9.65 -16.72
N CYS A 124 14.34 -8.35 -16.98
CA CYS A 124 14.96 -7.81 -18.18
C CYS A 124 16.44 -8.20 -18.12
N VAL A 125 16.82 -9.29 -18.78
CA VAL A 125 18.22 -9.69 -18.89
C VAL A 125 18.83 -8.74 -19.90
N PRO A 126 19.73 -7.83 -19.49
CA PRO A 126 20.31 -6.93 -20.45
C PRO A 126 21.15 -7.73 -21.44
N PRO A 127 21.24 -7.29 -22.70
CA PRO A 127 21.81 -8.06 -23.81
C PRO A 127 23.28 -8.44 -23.59
N TRP A 128 24.00 -7.78 -22.68
CA TRP A 128 25.37 -8.10 -22.31
C TRP A 128 25.51 -9.30 -21.35
N SER A 129 24.41 -9.83 -20.81
CA SER A 129 24.41 -10.97 -19.86
C SER A 129 24.14 -12.33 -20.51
N ALA A 130 23.88 -12.36 -21.82
CA ALA A 130 23.74 -13.62 -22.54
C ALA A 130 25.11 -14.32 -22.62
N PRO A 131 25.22 -15.64 -22.36
CA PRO A 131 26.47 -16.36 -22.60
C PRO A 131 26.83 -16.22 -24.08
N ALA A 132 28.00 -15.63 -24.34
CA ALA A 132 28.46 -15.23 -25.66
C ALA A 132 28.48 -16.42 -26.63
N ARG A 133 27.42 -16.58 -27.41
CA ARG A 133 27.45 -17.40 -28.63
C ARG A 133 27.96 -16.48 -29.74
N HIS A 134 29.26 -16.54 -29.99
CA HIS A 134 30.05 -15.81 -30.98
C HIS A 134 30.62 -14.43 -30.58
N GLY A 135 31.97 -14.38 -30.50
CA GLY A 135 32.75 -13.18 -30.83
C GLY A 135 33.15 -12.27 -29.66
N ALA A 136 34.16 -12.69 -28.90
CA ALA A 136 34.81 -11.91 -27.85
C ALA A 136 35.58 -10.68 -28.40
N ARG A 137 34.88 -9.60 -28.76
CA ARG A 137 35.51 -8.28 -29.00
C ARG A 137 34.95 -7.15 -28.15
N TRP A 138 33.78 -7.32 -27.55
CA TRP A 138 33.10 -6.24 -26.82
C TRP A 138 33.50 -6.09 -25.34
N CYS A 139 34.00 -7.16 -24.69
CA CYS A 139 34.43 -7.11 -23.28
C CYS A 139 35.67 -6.22 -23.03
N ALA A 140 36.49 -5.97 -24.05
CA ALA A 140 37.72 -5.20 -23.91
C ALA A 140 37.52 -3.68 -23.95
N MET A 141 36.35 -3.19 -24.36
CA MET A 141 36.11 -1.74 -24.53
C MET A 141 35.63 -1.05 -23.25
N TRP A 142 35.04 -1.78 -22.29
CA TRP A 142 34.41 -1.21 -21.09
C TRP A 142 35.11 -1.56 -19.76
N SER A 143 36.25 -2.27 -19.81
CA SER A 143 37.05 -2.62 -18.63
C SER A 143 37.94 -1.47 -18.12
N ARG A 144 37.82 -0.26 -18.69
CA ARG A 144 38.46 0.95 -18.14
C ARG A 144 37.43 1.77 -17.35
N SER A 145 37.50 1.58 -16.03
CA SER A 145 36.91 2.37 -14.94
C SER A 145 35.46 2.02 -14.52
N PRO A 146 35.26 1.41 -13.33
CA PRO A 146 33.98 1.53 -12.65
C PRO A 146 33.74 3.00 -12.23
N PRO A 147 32.49 3.51 -12.21
CA PRO A 147 32.21 4.78 -11.56
C PRO A 147 32.55 4.67 -10.07
N SER A 148 33.28 5.66 -9.56
CA SER A 148 33.66 5.78 -8.16
C SER A 148 32.45 5.59 -7.23
N PRO A 149 32.63 4.94 -6.07
CA PRO A 149 31.55 4.84 -5.09
C PRO A 149 31.11 6.24 -4.68
N ILE A 150 29.80 6.47 -4.77
CA ILE A 150 29.10 7.67 -4.32
C ILE A 150 29.66 8.09 -2.95
N ARG A 151 30.25 9.29 -2.88
CA ARG A 151 30.62 9.95 -1.62
C ARG A 151 29.37 9.98 -0.75
N ARG A 152 29.41 9.25 0.37
CA ARG A 152 28.50 9.51 1.51
C ARG A 152 28.65 10.98 1.87
N TYR A 153 27.57 11.74 1.78
CA TYR A 153 27.47 13.01 2.49
C TYR A 153 27.62 12.70 3.98
N SER A 154 28.83 12.85 4.49
CA SER A 154 29.09 13.07 5.91
C SER A 154 29.21 14.59 6.04
N SER A 155 28.21 15.22 6.62
CA SER A 155 28.35 16.56 7.17
C SER A 155 28.00 16.54 8.65
N PRO A 156 28.66 17.39 9.45
CA PRO A 156 29.11 17.05 10.79
C PRO A 156 28.12 17.48 11.87
N LEU A 157 28.26 16.86 13.05
CA LEU A 157 27.87 17.45 14.32
C LEU A 157 28.32 18.93 14.36
N MET A 158 27.37 19.85 14.47
CA MET A 158 27.58 21.05 15.28
C MET A 158 26.72 20.93 16.52
N MET A 159 27.41 20.78 17.65
CA MET A 159 26.90 20.98 18.99
C MET A 159 26.47 22.44 19.17
N VAL A 160 25.32 22.59 19.84
CA VAL A 160 25.04 23.54 20.93
C VAL A 160 25.04 25.03 20.56
N ASN A 161 23.84 25.63 20.61
CA ASN A 161 23.67 26.72 21.57
C ASN A 161 22.27 26.71 22.20
N ASP A 162 22.29 26.36 23.48
CA ASP A 162 21.30 26.66 24.50
C ASP A 162 21.24 28.18 24.69
N VAL A 163 20.07 28.81 24.50
CA VAL A 163 19.74 30.09 25.13
C VAL A 163 18.31 30.02 25.65
N HIS A 164 18.22 29.44 26.85
CA HIS A 164 17.49 29.95 28.01
C HIS A 164 16.16 30.67 27.78
N ASN A 165 15.10 29.91 28.10
CA ASN A 165 13.84 30.37 28.67
C ASN A 165 14.09 31.18 29.97
N LYS A 166 13.51 32.38 30.06
CA LYS A 166 13.33 33.16 31.30
C LYS A 166 11.94 33.81 31.33
N ILE A 167 10.98 33.07 31.89
CA ILE A 167 10.08 33.45 32.99
C ILE A 167 9.85 34.97 33.25
N GLN A 168 8.58 35.37 33.03
CA GLN A 168 7.69 36.26 33.82
C GLN A 168 7.78 37.79 33.90
N LYS A 169 6.55 38.37 33.94
CA LYS A 169 6.06 39.67 34.47
C LYS A 169 6.39 40.87 33.57
N ASN A 170 5.44 41.73 33.16
CA ASN A 170 4.25 42.27 33.81
C ASN A 170 3.27 42.78 32.74
#